data_AF-A0A656GL68-F1
#
_entry.id   AF-A0A656GL68-F1
#
_cell.length_a   1.000
_cell.length_b   1.000
_cell.length_c   1.000
_cell.angle_alpha   90.00
_cell.angle_beta   90.00
_cell.angle_gamma   90.00
#
_symmetry.space_group_name_H-M   'P 1'
#
loop_
_entity.id
_entity.type
_entity.pdbx_description
1 polymer ?
#
loop_
_entity_poly.entity_id
_entity_poly.type
_entity_poly.pdbx_seq_one_letter_code
_entity_poly.pdbx_strand_id
1 'polypeptide(L)' 'GSDTVLQKTPFSFDVSVWEFFWPLMTGARLAVSLPGDHRDPERLGQTIR' A
#
# COMPACT_ATOMS: atom_id res chain seq x y z
N GLY A 1 -8.79 -14.07 5.85
CA GLY A 1 -9.06 -12.72 5.33
C GLY A 1 -8.60 -11.64 6.29
N SER A 2 -7.41 -11.78 6.89
CA SER A 2 -6.79 -10.76 7.75
C SER A 2 -5.67 -9.98 7.03
N ASP A 3 -5.39 -10.33 5.78
CA ASP A 3 -4.30 -9.74 5.03
C ASP A 3 -4.59 -8.28 4.72
N THR A 4 -3.57 -7.44 4.88
CA THR A 4 -3.58 -6.04 4.49
C THR A 4 -2.43 -5.79 3.53
N VAL A 5 -2.72 -5.18 2.39
CA VAL A 5 -1.71 -4.70 1.44
C VAL A 5 -1.59 -3.20 1.60
N LEU A 6 -0.35 -2.70 1.71
CA LEU A 6 -0.05 -1.27 1.73
C LEU A 6 0.20 -0.78 0.30
N GLN A 7 -0.63 0.13 -0.18
CA GLN A 7 -0.33 0.94 -1.34
C GLN A 7 0.60 2.07 -0.92
N LYS A 8 1.85 1.98 -1.36
CA LYS A 8 2.90 2.98 -1.13
C LYS A 8 3.44 3.54 -2.43
N THR A 9 3.32 2.80 -3.53
CA THR A 9 4.01 3.12 -4.76
C THR A 9 3.21 4.16 -5.53
N PRO A 10 3.82 5.30 -5.95
CA PRO A 10 3.07 6.34 -6.67
C PRO A 10 2.36 5.76 -7.90
N PHE A 11 1.13 6.23 -8.16
CA PHE A 11 0.26 5.66 -9.21
C PHE A 11 0.84 5.72 -10.62
N SER A 12 1.87 6.54 -10.84
CA SER A 12 2.61 6.67 -12.10
C SER A 12 3.58 5.52 -12.36
N PHE A 13 3.83 4.62 -11.40
CA PHE A 13 4.68 3.45 -11.56
C PHE A 13 3.81 2.18 -11.70
N ASP A 14 4.26 1.25 -12.53
CA ASP A 14 3.59 -0.02 -12.85
C ASP A 14 3.30 -0.90 -11.64
N VAL A 15 4.22 -0.95 -10.67
CA VAL A 15 4.07 -1.67 -9.40
C VAL A 15 2.80 -1.23 -8.64
N SER A 16 2.33 0.01 -8.81
CA SER A 16 1.10 0.48 -8.14
C SER A 16 -0.15 -0.31 -8.56
N VAL A 17 -0.17 -0.89 -9.76
CA VAL A 17 -1.34 -1.60 -10.30
C VAL A 17 -1.71 -2.78 -9.40
N TRP A 18 -0.75 -3.65 -9.06
CA TRP A 18 -1.06 -4.80 -8.24
C TRP A 18 -1.35 -4.40 -6.78
N GLU A 19 -0.69 -3.35 -6.27
CA GLU A 19 -0.97 -2.81 -4.93
C GLU A 19 -2.43 -2.35 -4.80
N PHE A 20 -3.01 -1.75 -5.84
CA PHE A 20 -4.41 -1.31 -5.85
C PHE A 20 -5.40 -2.47 -5.99
N PHE A 21 -5.21 -3.36 -6.97
CA PHE A 21 -6.29 -4.26 -7.40
C PHE A 21 -6.27 -5.62 -6.74
N TRP A 22 -5.09 -6.21 -6.51
CA TRP A 22 -4.99 -7.55 -5.96
C TRP A 22 -5.70 -7.73 -4.60
N PRO A 23 -5.54 -6.84 -3.59
CA PRO A 23 -6.24 -7.01 -2.32
C PRO A 23 -7.76 -6.92 -2.49
N LEU A 24 -8.25 -6.03 -3.35
CA LEU A 24 -9.69 -5.85 -3.60
C LEU A 24 -10.31 -7.05 -4.33
N MET A 25 -9.56 -7.68 -5.24
CA MET A 25 -10.01 -8.88 -5.96
C MET A 25 -10.06 -10.14 -5.07
N THR A 26 -9.24 -10.17 -4.01
CA THR A 26 -9.10 -11.32 -3.11
C THR A 26 -9.86 -11.18 -1.79
N GLY A 27 -10.51 -10.03 -1.55
CA GLY A 27 -11.23 -9.74 -0.31
C GLY A 27 -10.32 -9.34 0.85
N ALA A 28 -9.08 -8.92 0.58
CA ALA A 28 -8.14 -8.39 1.57
C ALA A 28 -8.34 -6.87 1.77
N ARG A 29 -7.75 -6.33 2.84
CA ARG A 29 -7.80 -4.88 3.13
C ARG A 29 -6.72 -4.15 2.34
N LEU A 30 -7.07 -3.00 1.76
CA LEU A 30 -6.12 -2.06 1.18
C LEU A 30 -5.88 -0.89 2.15
N ALA A 31 -4.64 -0.71 2.58
CA ALA A 31 -4.19 0.48 3.31
C ALA A 31 -3.45 1.42 2.36
N VAL A 32 -3.69 2.73 2.47
CA VAL A 32 -3.10 3.74 1.57
C VAL A 32 -2.17 4.63 2.38
N SER A 33 -0.89 4.72 1.99
CA SER A 33 0.09 5.59 2.66
C SER A 33 -0.23 7.08 2.43
N LEU A 34 0.18 7.96 3.35
CA LEU A 34 -0.02 9.39 3.12
C LEU A 34 0.93 9.90 2.02
N PRO A 35 0.57 11.01 1.35
CA PRO A 35 1.44 11.62 0.34
C PRO A 35 2.85 11.87 0.87
N GLY A 36 3.85 11.34 0.17
CA GLY A 36 5.26 11.50 0.52
C GLY A 36 5.85 10.43 1.45
N ASP A 37 5.02 9.62 2.12
CA ASP A 37 5.51 8.60 3.07
C ASP A 37 6.37 7.53 2.41
N HIS A 38 6.17 7.26 1.12
CA HIS A 38 7.00 6.34 0.33
C HIS A 38 8.49 6.68 0.31
N ARG A 39 8.88 7.89 0.76
CA ARG A 39 10.28 8.37 0.84
C ARG A 39 10.84 8.30 2.26
N ASP A 40 10.02 7.99 3.26
CA ASP A 40 10.37 7.99 4.68
C ASP A 40 10.18 6.58 5.27
N PRO A 41 11.27 5.81 5.45
CA PRO A 41 11.20 4.46 5.98
C PRO A 41 10.61 4.38 7.40
N GLU A 42 10.77 5.42 8.22
CA GLU A 42 10.24 5.42 9.58
C GLU A 42 8.72 5.55 9.59
N ARG A 43 8.18 6.45 8.75
CA ARG A 43 6.72 6.60 8.58
C ARG A 43 6.07 5.35 7.98
N LEU A 44 6.72 4.71 7.02
CA LEU A 44 6.26 3.42 6.51
C LEU A 44 6.27 2.36 7.61
N GLY A 45 7.33 2.32 8.42
CA GLY A 45 7.43 1.42 9.57
C GLY A 45 6.32 1.65 10.60
N GLN A 46 5.93 2.91 10.86
CA GLN A 46 4.80 3.24 11.73
C GLN A 46 3.45 2.81 11.13
N THR A 47 3.29 2.90 9.81
CA THR A 47 2.05 2.50 9.11
C THR A 47 1.83 0.98 9.09
N ILE A 48 2.92 0.20 9.11
CA ILE A 48 2.87 -1.27 9.06
C ILE A 48 2.62 -1.91 10.44
N ARG A 49 2.91 -1.19 11.53
CA ARG A 49 2.69 -1.64 12.91
C ARG A 49 1.22 -1.55 13.32
#